data_AF-A0A3D0DVS0-F1
#
_entry.id   AF-A0A3D0DVS0-F1
#
_cell.length_a   1.000
_cell.length_b   1.000
_cell.length_c   1.000
_cell.angle_alpha   90.00
_cell.angle_beta   90.00
_cell.angle_gamma   90.00
#
_symmetry.space_group_name_H-M   'P 1'
#
loop_
_entity.id
_entity.type
_entity.pdbx_description
1 polymer ?
#
loop_
_entity_poly.entity_id
_entity_poly.type
_entity_poly.pdbx_seq_one_letter_code
_entity_poly.pdbx_strand_id
1 'polypeptide(L)'
;MRRPALYTAAALLLACALPAHALGEIAVTVTPDQPALGKGDDVNVTVTLTNTGSTPQRLLKWRTPFVPAEHALFQITRDGLPVRYLGRHVKRAAPTEADYIVLAPGESRSARVELSKLYEMQVTGAYSVRYHTSNAAPSAKAGADIVVGDIASNPAAIWIEGRLPRGIVTPSLAAPSGPAGLSFSQCSNAQQASITNAFAAGTAMATDGVEYLTSRKQQGPRYVNWFGTHEAARVTTATNNFTAIKNAFETKPVKVDCGCDEPYFAYVYPGQPYNIYVCRAFWSAPLTGTDSMGGTLLHEMSHFDVVAGTDDHVYGQSGAAELARTAPQRAINNADSHEYFGENTPPLQ
;
A
#
# COMPACT_ATOMS: atom_id res chain seq x y z
N MET A 1 -59.89 -26.16 -36.10
CA MET A 1 -58.72 -26.85 -35.52
C MET A 1 -57.67 -25.81 -35.16
N ARG A 2 -57.44 -25.56 -33.87
CA ARG A 2 -56.45 -24.59 -33.35
C ARG A 2 -55.08 -25.27 -33.26
N ARG A 3 -54.03 -24.63 -33.79
CA ARG A 3 -52.62 -25.04 -33.60
C ARG A 3 -52.12 -24.46 -32.26
N PRO A 4 -51.42 -25.22 -31.41
CA PRO A 4 -50.87 -24.69 -30.16
C PRO A 4 -49.54 -23.97 -30.41
N ALA A 5 -49.36 -22.82 -29.76
CA ALA A 5 -48.09 -22.11 -29.71
C ALA A 5 -47.20 -22.75 -28.64
N LEU A 6 -45.99 -23.18 -29.03
CA LEU A 6 -44.93 -23.63 -28.13
C LEU A 6 -44.19 -22.39 -27.60
N TYR A 7 -44.32 -22.11 -26.31
CA TYR A 7 -43.48 -21.15 -25.60
C TYR A 7 -42.21 -21.86 -25.15
N THR A 8 -41.07 -21.54 -25.76
CA THR A 8 -39.75 -21.93 -25.27
C THR A 8 -39.37 -21.04 -24.09
N ALA A 9 -39.38 -21.59 -22.88
CA ALA A 9 -38.83 -20.95 -21.69
C ALA A 9 -37.30 -20.94 -21.78
N ALA A 10 -36.71 -19.75 -21.87
CA ALA A 10 -35.27 -19.56 -21.74
C ALA A 10 -34.89 -19.62 -20.25
N ALA A 11 -34.22 -20.70 -19.83
CA ALA A 11 -33.65 -20.80 -18.50
C ALA A 11 -32.42 -19.88 -18.39
N LEU A 12 -32.51 -18.83 -17.57
CA LEU A 12 -31.38 -18.01 -17.18
C LEU A 12 -30.47 -18.86 -16.27
N LEU A 13 -29.35 -19.34 -16.80
CA LEU A 13 -28.29 -19.96 -16.01
C LEU A 13 -27.58 -18.86 -15.22
N LEU A 14 -27.92 -18.74 -13.93
CA LEU A 14 -27.14 -17.97 -12.96
C LEU A 14 -25.77 -18.67 -12.83
N ALA A 15 -24.73 -18.10 -13.44
CA ALA A 15 -23.37 -18.61 -13.28
C ALA A 15 -22.95 -18.37 -11.82
N CYS A 16 -23.01 -19.41 -10.98
CA CYS A 16 -22.30 -19.42 -9.72
C CYS A 16 -20.80 -19.26 -10.01
N ALA A 17 -20.26 -18.08 -9.76
CA ALA A 17 -18.83 -17.86 -9.77
C ALA A 17 -18.23 -18.74 -8.66
N LEU A 18 -17.63 -19.87 -9.02
CA LEU A 18 -16.82 -20.65 -8.09
C LEU A 18 -15.60 -19.79 -7.71
N PRO A 19 -15.27 -19.65 -6.42
CA PRO A 19 -14.10 -18.89 -6.01
C PRO A 19 -12.85 -19.54 -6.59
N ALA A 20 -12.02 -18.74 -7.26
CA ALA A 20 -10.70 -19.19 -7.67
C ALA A 20 -9.86 -19.49 -6.41
N HIS A 21 -9.13 -20.59 -6.45
CA HIS A 21 -8.28 -21.15 -5.42
C HIS A 21 -7.57 -20.07 -4.59
N ALA A 22 -8.01 -19.87 -3.35
CA ALA A 22 -7.26 -19.11 -2.37
C ALA A 22 -6.05 -19.95 -1.96
N LEU A 23 -4.85 -19.38 -2.08
CA LEU A 23 -3.69 -19.83 -1.30
C LEU A 23 -3.96 -19.43 0.15
N GLY A 24 -4.84 -20.17 0.83
CA GLY A 24 -5.29 -19.90 2.18
C GLY A 24 -6.73 -20.35 2.42
N GLU A 25 -7.06 -20.65 3.67
CA GLU A 25 -8.41 -21.03 4.09
C GLU A 25 -9.44 -19.88 4.01
N ILE A 26 -9.08 -18.72 3.44
CA ILE A 26 -9.95 -17.55 3.30
C ILE A 26 -10.35 -17.35 1.83
N ALA A 27 -11.63 -17.57 1.54
CA ALA A 27 -12.23 -17.18 0.26
C ALA A 27 -12.65 -15.71 0.29
N VAL A 28 -12.41 -14.99 -0.80
CA VAL A 28 -12.83 -13.59 -0.95
C VAL A 28 -13.68 -13.42 -2.20
N THR A 29 -14.81 -12.73 -2.04
CA THR A 29 -15.65 -12.31 -3.16
C THR A 29 -15.77 -10.78 -3.18
N VAL A 30 -15.82 -10.23 -4.39
CA VAL A 30 -16.11 -8.82 -4.65
C VAL A 30 -17.32 -8.76 -5.55
N THR A 31 -18.38 -8.09 -5.10
CA THR A 31 -19.64 -7.97 -5.83
C THR A 31 -19.94 -6.49 -6.02
N PRO A 32 -19.90 -5.96 -7.27
CA PRO A 32 -20.36 -4.62 -7.55
C PRO A 32 -21.85 -4.48 -7.28
N ASP A 33 -22.26 -3.34 -6.70
CA ASP A 33 -23.69 -3.07 -6.48
C ASP A 33 -24.45 -2.95 -7.80
N GLN A 34 -23.77 -2.47 -8.84
CA GLN A 34 -24.29 -2.37 -10.20
C GLN A 34 -23.21 -2.76 -11.23
N PRO A 35 -23.58 -3.46 -12.31
CA PRO A 35 -22.63 -3.84 -13.36
C PRO A 35 -22.29 -2.69 -14.32
N ALA A 36 -23.09 -1.61 -14.32
CA ALA A 36 -22.89 -0.42 -15.15
C ALA A 36 -23.23 0.84 -14.35
N LEU A 37 -22.39 1.86 -14.47
CA LEU A 37 -22.47 3.12 -13.72
C LEU A 37 -22.33 4.32 -14.66
N GLY A 38 -23.01 5.42 -14.33
CA GLY A 38 -22.92 6.71 -15.01
C GLY A 38 -21.99 7.72 -14.33
N LYS A 39 -21.91 8.93 -14.90
CA LYS A 39 -20.89 9.95 -14.57
C LYS A 39 -20.92 10.47 -13.12
N GLY A 40 -22.05 10.32 -12.44
CA GLY A 40 -22.27 10.81 -11.07
C GLY A 40 -22.51 9.71 -10.06
N ASP A 41 -22.41 8.44 -10.48
CA ASP A 41 -22.69 7.32 -9.60
C ASP A 41 -21.45 6.95 -8.78
N ASP A 42 -21.67 6.67 -7.50
CA ASP A 42 -20.65 6.11 -6.62
C ASP A 42 -20.29 4.68 -7.07
N VAL A 43 -19.01 4.32 -7.02
CA VAL A 43 -18.54 2.98 -7.41
C VAL A 43 -18.49 2.09 -6.17
N ASN A 44 -19.63 1.54 -5.78
CA ASN A 44 -19.73 0.69 -4.60
C ASN A 44 -19.55 -0.80 -4.93
N VAL A 45 -18.75 -1.48 -4.10
CA VAL A 45 -18.62 -2.95 -4.10
C VAL A 45 -18.85 -3.50 -2.70
N THR A 46 -19.45 -4.68 -2.60
CA THR A 46 -19.46 -5.48 -1.37
C THR A 46 -18.35 -6.51 -1.42
N VAL A 47 -17.47 -6.49 -0.44
CA VAL A 47 -16.39 -7.46 -0.26
C VAL A 47 -16.77 -8.41 0.88
N THR A 48 -16.75 -9.71 0.62
CA THR A 48 -17.00 -10.75 1.63
C THR A 48 -15.79 -11.64 1.79
N LEU A 49 -15.27 -11.75 3.03
CA LEU A 49 -14.23 -12.69 3.42
C LEU A 49 -14.89 -13.83 4.18
N THR A 50 -14.63 -15.06 3.75
CA THR A 50 -15.18 -16.29 4.34
C THR A 50 -14.06 -17.22 4.75
N ASN A 51 -14.05 -17.66 6.01
CA ASN A 51 -13.19 -18.76 6.42
C ASN A 51 -13.79 -20.09 5.94
N THR A 52 -13.18 -20.67 4.92
CA THR A 52 -13.52 -21.96 4.32
C THR A 52 -12.81 -23.15 4.96
N GLY A 53 -11.92 -22.88 5.90
CA GLY A 53 -11.17 -23.88 6.65
C GLY A 53 -11.90 -24.46 7.85
N SER A 54 -11.18 -25.31 8.58
CA SER A 54 -11.69 -25.97 9.79
C SER A 54 -11.18 -25.38 11.09
N THR A 55 -10.24 -24.44 11.06
CA THR A 55 -9.71 -23.75 12.25
C THR A 55 -9.96 -22.24 12.17
N PRO A 56 -9.96 -21.52 13.32
CA PRO A 56 -10.07 -20.06 13.31
C PRO A 56 -8.89 -19.41 12.58
N GLN A 57 -9.20 -18.53 11.62
CA GLN A 57 -8.20 -17.85 10.81
C GLN A 57 -8.01 -16.40 11.26
N ARG A 58 -6.76 -15.96 11.34
CA ARG A 58 -6.40 -14.59 11.76
C ARG A 58 -5.97 -13.73 10.58
N LEU A 59 -6.58 -12.55 10.47
CA LEU A 59 -6.35 -11.57 9.40
C LEU A 59 -5.94 -10.22 9.98
N LEU A 60 -4.95 -9.55 9.38
CA LEU A 60 -4.61 -8.19 9.78
C LEU A 60 -5.77 -7.25 9.46
N LYS A 61 -6.27 -6.52 10.46
CA LYS A 61 -7.38 -5.56 10.33
C LYS A 61 -7.16 -4.61 9.17
N TRP A 62 -5.97 -4.03 9.07
CA TRP A 62 -5.64 -3.01 8.09
C TRP A 62 -5.60 -3.56 6.67
N ARG A 63 -5.39 -4.87 6.49
CA ARG A 63 -5.42 -5.59 5.21
C ARG A 63 -6.83 -6.04 4.84
N THR A 64 -7.88 -5.52 5.48
CA THR A 64 -9.28 -5.89 5.24
C THR A 64 -10.14 -4.64 5.06
N PRO A 65 -11.31 -4.75 4.40
CA PRO A 65 -12.22 -3.62 4.21
C PRO A 65 -13.05 -3.29 5.47
N PHE A 66 -12.77 -3.91 6.62
CA PHE A 66 -13.55 -3.73 7.86
C PHE A 66 -13.12 -2.51 8.69
N VAL A 67 -12.09 -1.82 8.24
CA VAL A 67 -11.61 -0.53 8.75
C VAL A 67 -11.44 0.42 7.55
N PRO A 68 -11.38 1.75 7.76
CA PRO A 68 -11.05 2.68 6.69
C PRO A 68 -9.78 2.23 5.95
N ALA A 69 -9.78 2.30 4.62
CA ALA A 69 -8.64 1.85 3.83
C ALA A 69 -7.42 2.75 4.07
N GLU A 70 -6.28 2.11 4.33
CA GLU A 70 -5.00 2.76 4.62
C GLU A 70 -3.91 2.40 3.61
N HIS A 71 -4.28 1.64 2.58
CA HIS A 71 -3.47 1.29 1.42
C HIS A 71 -4.40 0.68 0.35
N ALA A 72 -3.85 0.40 -0.83
CA ALA A 72 -4.57 -0.23 -1.92
C ALA A 72 -4.94 -1.69 -1.60
N LEU A 73 -6.20 -1.94 -1.22
CA LEU A 73 -6.76 -3.30 -1.02
C LEU A 73 -7.19 -3.98 -2.34
N PHE A 74 -7.21 -3.24 -3.44
CA PHE A 74 -7.73 -3.69 -4.73
C PHE A 74 -6.70 -3.47 -5.83
N GLN A 75 -6.55 -4.48 -6.67
CA GLN A 75 -5.98 -4.33 -8.00
C GLN A 75 -7.11 -3.97 -8.95
N ILE A 76 -7.12 -2.73 -9.44
CA ILE A 76 -8.12 -2.24 -10.40
C ILE A 76 -7.43 -1.97 -11.73
N THR A 77 -8.06 -2.42 -12.81
CA THR A 77 -7.67 -2.05 -14.17
C THR A 77 -8.85 -1.43 -14.92
N ARG A 78 -8.55 -0.53 -15.85
CA ARG A 78 -9.47 0.04 -16.84
C ARG A 78 -8.93 -0.28 -18.22
N ASP A 79 -9.70 -1.00 -19.02
CA ASP A 79 -9.29 -1.44 -20.37
C ASP A 79 -7.92 -2.14 -20.34
N GLY A 80 -7.64 -2.91 -19.28
CA GLY A 80 -6.38 -3.62 -19.06
C GLY A 80 -5.24 -2.79 -18.45
N LEU A 81 -5.39 -1.47 -18.31
CA LEU A 81 -4.38 -0.59 -17.70
C LEU A 81 -4.64 -0.41 -16.20
N PRO A 82 -3.63 -0.43 -15.33
CA PRO A 82 -3.81 -0.18 -13.90
C PRO A 82 -4.48 1.16 -13.62
N VAL A 83 -5.35 1.19 -12.62
CA VAL A 83 -5.98 2.42 -12.11
C VAL A 83 -5.23 2.86 -10.87
N ARG A 84 -4.85 4.14 -10.84
CA ARG A 84 -4.11 4.73 -9.71
C ARG A 84 -4.95 4.75 -8.44
N TYR A 85 -4.34 4.33 -7.33
CA TYR A 85 -4.86 4.51 -5.98
C TYR A 85 -4.63 5.96 -5.51
N LEU A 86 -5.60 6.53 -4.82
CA LEU A 86 -5.66 7.92 -4.37
C LEU A 86 -5.71 8.05 -2.85
N GLY A 87 -5.92 6.94 -2.13
CA GLY A 87 -5.98 6.96 -0.68
C GLY A 87 -4.60 7.12 -0.04
N ARG A 88 -4.58 7.13 1.30
CA ARG A 88 -3.35 7.24 2.08
C ARG A 88 -2.55 5.93 2.08
N HIS A 89 -1.23 6.04 2.26
CA HIS A 89 -0.28 5.00 2.71
C HIS A 89 0.16 5.34 4.13
N VAL A 90 0.31 4.36 5.02
CA VAL A 90 0.40 4.60 6.47
C VAL A 90 1.55 3.81 7.08
N LYS A 91 2.62 4.48 7.53
CA LYS A 91 3.66 3.82 8.31
C LYS A 91 3.13 3.34 9.66
N ARG A 92 3.24 2.04 9.91
CA ARG A 92 2.87 1.39 11.18
C ARG A 92 4.06 0.64 11.77
N ALA A 93 4.01 0.43 13.08
CA ALA A 93 4.87 -0.56 13.71
C ALA A 93 4.53 -1.96 13.19
N ALA A 94 5.41 -2.92 13.45
CA ALA A 94 5.09 -4.34 13.25
C ALA A 94 3.77 -4.70 13.97
N PRO A 95 2.88 -5.49 13.33
CA PRO A 95 1.58 -5.81 13.90
C PRO A 95 1.68 -6.62 15.19
N THR A 96 0.77 -6.33 16.12
CA THR A 96 0.58 -7.03 17.39
C THR A 96 -0.69 -7.88 17.37
N GLU A 97 -0.92 -8.68 18.41
CA GLU A 97 -2.16 -9.47 18.56
C GLU A 97 -3.44 -8.63 18.42
N ALA A 98 -3.43 -7.39 18.91
CA ALA A 98 -4.58 -6.48 18.84
C ALA A 98 -4.92 -6.04 17.41
N ASP A 99 -4.01 -6.22 16.45
CA ASP A 99 -4.16 -5.78 15.08
C ASP A 99 -4.81 -6.83 14.18
N TYR A 100 -5.15 -8.00 14.74
CA TYR A 100 -5.81 -9.08 14.02
C TYR A 100 -7.30 -9.15 14.31
N ILE A 101 -8.08 -9.53 13.31
CA ILE A 101 -9.42 -10.10 13.49
C ILE A 101 -9.35 -11.61 13.35
N VAL A 102 -10.28 -12.29 14.02
CA VAL A 102 -10.48 -13.73 13.92
C VAL A 102 -11.76 -13.99 13.14
N LEU A 103 -11.69 -14.90 12.17
CA LEU A 103 -12.85 -15.53 11.53
C LEU A 103 -12.92 -16.99 11.98
N ALA A 104 -13.99 -17.37 12.66
CA ALA A 104 -14.25 -18.77 13.01
C ALA A 104 -14.47 -19.62 11.76
N PRO A 105 -14.34 -20.96 11.83
CA PRO A 105 -14.64 -21.86 10.71
C PRO A 105 -16.05 -21.61 10.15
N GLY A 106 -16.16 -21.39 8.85
CA GLY A 106 -17.42 -21.05 8.16
C GLY A 106 -17.90 -19.61 8.34
N GLU A 107 -17.27 -18.81 9.20
CA GLU A 107 -17.67 -17.41 9.42
C GLU A 107 -17.40 -16.58 8.15
N SER A 108 -18.36 -15.73 7.81
CA SER A 108 -18.23 -14.74 6.75
C SER A 108 -18.44 -13.33 7.31
N ARG A 109 -17.60 -12.39 6.88
CA ARG A 109 -17.78 -10.96 7.16
C ARG A 109 -17.77 -10.17 5.87
N SER A 110 -18.65 -9.17 5.80
CA SER A 110 -18.81 -8.34 4.61
C SER A 110 -18.68 -6.86 4.93
N ALA A 111 -18.13 -6.09 4.00
CA ALA A 111 -18.11 -4.64 4.05
C ALA A 111 -18.40 -4.05 2.66
N ARG A 112 -19.15 -2.96 2.64
CA ARG A 112 -19.40 -2.17 1.43
C ARG A 112 -18.34 -1.07 1.34
N VAL A 113 -17.65 -0.99 0.19
CA VAL A 113 -16.56 -0.06 -0.07
C VAL A 113 -16.90 0.81 -1.26
N GLU A 114 -16.78 2.12 -1.09
CA GLU A 114 -16.90 3.11 -2.16
C GLU A 114 -15.50 3.32 -2.76
N LEU A 115 -15.29 2.85 -4.00
CA LEU A 115 -13.98 2.79 -4.65
C LEU A 115 -13.58 4.12 -5.32
N SER A 116 -14.53 4.97 -5.73
CA SER A 116 -14.20 6.19 -6.47
C SER A 116 -13.54 7.28 -5.60
N LYS A 117 -13.69 7.20 -4.27
CA LYS A 117 -12.92 7.97 -3.29
C LYS A 117 -11.47 7.51 -3.16
N LEU A 118 -11.18 6.28 -3.56
CA LEU A 118 -9.89 5.63 -3.34
C LEU A 118 -9.11 5.37 -4.63
N TYR A 119 -9.74 5.44 -5.79
CA TYR A 119 -9.12 5.13 -7.09
C TYR A 119 -9.59 6.10 -8.18
N GLU A 120 -8.75 6.32 -9.20
CA GLU A 120 -9.09 7.14 -10.36
C GLU A 120 -10.10 6.48 -11.32
N MET A 121 -11.37 6.46 -10.91
CA MET A 121 -12.45 5.79 -11.64
C MET A 121 -13.33 6.74 -12.49
N GLN A 122 -12.82 7.93 -12.81
CA GLN A 122 -13.57 8.97 -13.52
C GLN A 122 -13.59 8.86 -15.05
N VAL A 123 -12.81 7.94 -15.63
CA VAL A 123 -12.67 7.79 -17.09
C VAL A 123 -13.60 6.70 -17.60
N THR A 124 -14.26 6.93 -18.73
CA THR A 124 -15.12 5.92 -19.36
C THR A 124 -14.31 4.67 -19.74
N GLY A 125 -14.82 3.48 -19.45
CA GLY A 125 -14.16 2.23 -19.85
C GLY A 125 -14.70 0.99 -19.14
N ALA A 126 -14.13 -0.17 -19.51
CA ALA A 126 -14.38 -1.43 -18.82
C ALA A 126 -13.41 -1.59 -17.66
N TYR A 127 -13.92 -1.62 -16.44
CA TYR A 127 -13.13 -1.82 -15.24
C TYR A 127 -13.18 -3.28 -14.79
N SER A 128 -12.03 -3.77 -14.31
CA SER A 128 -11.91 -5.04 -13.58
C SER A 128 -11.40 -4.74 -12.18
N VAL A 129 -12.21 -5.06 -11.18
CA VAL A 129 -11.92 -4.85 -9.77
C VAL A 129 -11.62 -6.19 -9.12
N ARG A 130 -10.42 -6.32 -8.54
CA ARG A 130 -10.02 -7.53 -7.82
C ARG A 130 -9.51 -7.14 -6.44
N TYR A 131 -10.08 -7.70 -5.38
CA TYR A 131 -9.45 -7.66 -4.07
C TYR A 131 -8.12 -8.42 -4.14
N HIS A 132 -7.03 -7.79 -3.72
CA HIS A 132 -5.70 -8.37 -3.70
C HIS A 132 -4.86 -7.70 -2.63
N THR A 133 -4.52 -8.44 -1.58
CA THR A 133 -3.74 -7.92 -0.46
C THR A 133 -2.78 -8.97 0.06
N SER A 134 -1.64 -8.54 0.58
CA SER A 134 -0.66 -9.42 1.20
C SER A 134 -0.81 -9.41 2.70
N ASN A 135 -1.18 -10.55 3.27
CA ASN A 135 -1.17 -10.70 4.72
C ASN A 135 0.21 -11.23 5.13
N ALA A 136 1.10 -10.31 5.51
CA ALA A 136 2.41 -10.67 6.02
C ALA A 136 2.32 -10.92 7.53
N ALA A 137 2.80 -12.08 7.97
CA ALA A 137 3.04 -12.33 9.38
C ALA A 137 4.54 -12.12 9.67
N PRO A 138 4.93 -11.12 10.47
CA PRO A 138 6.22 -11.15 11.11
C PRO A 138 6.22 -12.36 12.06
N SER A 139 7.00 -13.39 11.71
CA SER A 139 7.32 -14.54 12.56
C SER A 139 6.23 -14.92 13.56
N ALA A 140 5.13 -15.52 13.10
CA ALA A 140 4.15 -16.11 13.98
C ALA A 140 4.88 -17.08 14.93
N LYS A 141 4.75 -16.88 16.25
CA LYS A 141 5.11 -17.94 17.20
C LYS A 141 4.34 -19.19 16.78
N ALA A 142 5.03 -20.33 16.73
CA ALA A 142 4.41 -21.62 16.40
C ALA A 142 3.16 -21.83 17.26
N GLY A 143 1.98 -21.89 16.61
CA GLY A 143 0.69 -22.11 17.27
C GLY A 143 -0.46 -21.16 16.91
N ALA A 144 -0.26 -20.15 16.06
CA ALA A 144 -1.35 -19.31 15.56
C ALA A 144 -1.51 -19.46 14.03
N ASP A 145 -2.68 -19.90 13.59
CA ASP A 145 -3.09 -19.96 12.16
C ASP A 145 -3.31 -18.52 11.63
N ILE A 146 -2.21 -17.79 11.48
CA ILE A 146 -2.18 -16.49 10.81
C ILE A 146 -2.11 -16.76 9.32
N VAL A 147 -3.06 -16.20 8.56
CA VAL A 147 -3.02 -16.32 7.10
C VAL A 147 -1.76 -15.61 6.61
N VAL A 148 -0.83 -16.34 6.02
CA VAL A 148 0.40 -15.77 5.45
C VAL A 148 0.33 -15.86 3.93
N GLY A 149 0.61 -14.75 3.26
CA GLY A 149 0.64 -14.66 1.80
C GLY A 149 -0.49 -13.82 1.22
N ASP A 150 -0.63 -13.88 -0.09
CA ASP A 150 -1.58 -13.04 -0.83
C ASP A 150 -3.00 -13.63 -0.75
N ILE A 151 -3.95 -12.79 -0.33
CA ILE A 151 -5.37 -13.07 -0.34
C ILE A 151 -5.97 -12.33 -1.52
N ALA A 152 -6.65 -13.07 -2.41
CA ALA A 152 -7.20 -12.50 -3.62
C ALA A 152 -8.59 -13.06 -3.95
N SER A 153 -9.42 -12.21 -4.57
CA SER A 153 -10.71 -12.60 -5.15
C SER A 153 -10.57 -12.91 -6.65
N ASN A 154 -11.63 -13.45 -7.26
CA ASN A 154 -11.85 -13.33 -8.69
C ASN A 154 -12.15 -11.87 -9.08
N PRO A 155 -11.79 -11.43 -10.30
CA PRO A 155 -12.12 -10.08 -10.75
C PRO A 155 -13.63 -9.93 -10.95
N ALA A 156 -14.16 -8.78 -10.54
CA ALA A 156 -15.49 -8.32 -10.85
C ALA A 156 -15.45 -7.25 -11.96
N ALA A 157 -16.33 -7.39 -12.95
CA ALA A 157 -16.41 -6.45 -14.07
C ALA A 157 -17.41 -5.33 -13.76
N ILE A 158 -17.04 -4.10 -14.10
CA ILE A 158 -17.89 -2.91 -14.00
C ILE A 158 -17.70 -2.09 -15.27
N TRP A 159 -18.79 -1.74 -15.95
CA TRP A 159 -18.75 -0.71 -16.99
C TRP A 159 -18.98 0.66 -16.35
N ILE A 160 -18.13 1.65 -16.66
CA ILE A 160 -18.32 3.02 -16.17
C ILE A 160 -18.39 3.95 -17.37
N GLU A 161 -19.51 4.67 -17.51
CA GLU A 161 -19.60 5.87 -18.33
C GLU A 161 -19.13 7.07 -17.49
N GLY A 162 -17.81 7.25 -17.45
CA GLY A 162 -17.15 8.25 -16.63
C GLY A 162 -17.29 9.68 -17.18
N ARG A 163 -16.98 10.67 -16.34
CA ARG A 163 -16.98 12.09 -16.72
C ARG A 163 -15.92 12.42 -17.79
N LEU A 164 -14.86 11.61 -17.89
CA LEU A 164 -13.83 11.74 -18.92
C LEU A 164 -14.01 10.71 -20.05
N PRO A 165 -13.72 11.08 -21.31
CA PRO A 165 -13.76 10.17 -22.46
C PRO A 165 -12.84 8.95 -22.31
N ARG A 166 -13.28 7.81 -22.87
CA ARG A 166 -12.48 6.57 -22.93
C ARG A 166 -11.18 6.81 -23.68
N GLY A 167 -10.10 6.18 -23.22
CA GLY A 167 -8.77 6.31 -23.83
C GLY A 167 -7.96 7.53 -23.38
N ILE A 168 -8.52 8.43 -22.57
CA ILE A 168 -7.72 9.48 -21.93
C ILE A 168 -6.75 8.85 -20.92
N VAL A 169 -5.48 9.23 -21.05
CA VAL A 169 -4.46 9.04 -20.02
C VAL A 169 -4.63 10.17 -19.00
N THR A 170 -4.92 9.83 -17.75
CA THR A 170 -4.96 10.82 -16.67
C THR A 170 -3.52 11.26 -16.39
N PRO A 171 -3.21 12.57 -16.43
CA PRO A 171 -1.86 13.04 -16.14
C PRO A 171 -1.41 12.60 -14.74
N SER A 172 -0.15 12.19 -14.62
CA SER A 172 0.49 12.08 -13.30
C SER A 172 0.41 13.45 -12.61
N LEU A 173 0.21 13.43 -11.28
CA LEU A 173 0.10 14.66 -10.53
C LEU A 173 1.51 15.27 -10.51
N ALA A 174 1.67 16.41 -11.18
CA ALA A 174 2.95 17.09 -11.22
C ALA A 174 3.36 17.46 -9.78
N ALA A 175 4.63 17.24 -9.46
CA ALA A 175 5.18 17.71 -8.19
C ALA A 175 4.93 19.22 -8.06
N PRO A 176 4.48 19.71 -6.89
CA PRO A 176 4.23 21.14 -6.72
C PRO A 176 5.52 21.93 -6.96
N SER A 177 5.41 23.00 -7.75
CA SER A 177 6.47 23.98 -7.92
C SER A 177 6.46 24.94 -6.74
N GLY A 178 7.57 25.03 -6.02
CA GLY A 178 7.74 25.94 -4.88
C GLY A 178 9.21 26.07 -4.49
N PRO A 179 9.55 27.04 -3.64
CA PRO A 179 10.91 27.13 -3.12
C PRO A 179 11.26 25.85 -2.36
N ALA A 180 12.48 25.35 -2.53
CA ALA A 180 12.98 24.24 -1.73
C ALA A 180 12.93 24.61 -0.25
N GLY A 181 12.50 23.69 0.60
CA GLY A 181 12.51 23.91 2.04
C GLY A 181 11.48 23.08 2.80
N LEU A 182 11.60 23.13 4.12
CA LEU A 182 10.70 22.49 5.07
C LEU A 182 9.70 23.52 5.61
N SER A 183 8.42 23.18 5.55
CA SER A 183 7.32 23.97 6.09
C SER A 183 6.43 23.11 7.00
N PHE A 184 5.64 23.78 7.84
CA PHE A 184 4.88 23.12 8.90
C PHE A 184 3.41 23.52 8.87
N SER A 185 2.55 22.59 9.25
CA SER A 185 1.11 22.81 9.42
C SER A 185 0.66 22.20 10.75
N GLN A 186 -0.08 22.97 11.56
CA GLN A 186 -0.60 22.52 12.86
C GLN A 186 0.49 22.07 13.87
N CYS A 187 1.74 22.51 13.71
CA CYS A 187 2.87 22.14 14.57
C CYS A 187 3.22 23.26 15.55
N SER A 188 3.35 22.92 16.84
CA SER A 188 3.94 23.81 17.86
C SER A 188 5.43 24.09 17.58
N ASN A 189 6.00 25.14 18.15
CA ASN A 189 7.42 25.47 17.96
C ASN A 189 8.36 24.31 18.37
N ALA A 190 8.02 23.56 19.42
CA ALA A 190 8.79 22.40 19.84
C ALA A 190 8.72 21.26 18.81
N GLN A 191 7.53 20.99 18.27
CA GLN A 191 7.35 20.03 17.18
C GLN A 191 8.12 20.43 15.92
N GLN A 192 8.11 21.72 15.55
CA GLN A 192 8.88 22.23 14.41
C GLN A 192 10.39 22.01 14.58
N ALA A 193 10.93 22.23 15.78
CA ALA A 193 12.33 21.95 16.09
C ALA A 193 12.65 20.44 15.98
N SER A 194 11.81 19.57 16.55
CA SER A 194 11.98 18.12 16.43
C SER A 194 11.90 17.64 14.99
N ILE A 195 10.96 18.14 14.20
CA ILE A 195 10.84 17.80 12.77
C ILE A 195 12.05 18.30 11.99
N THR A 196 12.57 19.50 12.28
CA THR A 196 13.78 20.01 11.62
C THR A 196 14.97 19.07 11.82
N ASN A 197 15.15 18.58 13.05
CA ASN A 197 16.18 17.58 13.36
C ASN A 197 15.92 16.24 12.65
N ALA A 198 14.67 15.77 12.64
CA ALA A 198 14.29 14.52 11.96
C ALA A 198 14.49 14.62 10.44
N PHE A 199 14.19 15.78 9.84
CA PHE A 199 14.39 16.05 8.43
C PHE A 199 15.88 16.03 8.05
N ALA A 200 16.73 16.63 8.88
CA ALA A 200 18.19 16.54 8.72
C ALA A 200 18.69 15.09 8.85
N ALA A 201 18.18 14.32 9.81
CA ALA A 201 18.50 12.91 9.98
C ALA A 201 18.08 12.06 8.75
N GLY A 202 16.85 12.23 8.26
CA GLY A 202 16.38 11.55 7.05
C GLY A 202 17.19 11.91 5.80
N THR A 203 17.60 13.18 5.67
CA THR A 203 18.49 13.65 4.60
C THR A 203 19.86 12.94 4.66
N ALA A 204 20.43 12.79 5.86
CA ALA A 204 21.69 12.10 6.07
C ALA A 204 21.58 10.59 5.75
N MET A 205 20.51 9.92 6.19
CA MET A 205 20.24 8.51 5.86
C MET A 205 20.10 8.28 4.35
N ALA A 206 19.37 9.17 3.66
CA ALA A 206 19.23 9.09 2.21
C ALA A 206 20.57 9.29 1.49
N THR A 207 21.40 10.23 1.98
CA THR A 207 22.74 10.51 1.44
C THR A 207 23.67 9.30 1.61
N ASP A 208 23.76 8.76 2.83
CA ASP A 208 24.55 7.55 3.11
C ASP A 208 24.08 6.34 2.28
N GLY A 209 22.76 6.21 2.07
CA GLY A 209 22.22 5.19 1.18
C GLY A 209 22.68 5.31 -0.28
N VAL A 210 22.70 6.52 -0.83
CA VAL A 210 23.25 6.78 -2.19
C VAL A 210 24.75 6.46 -2.24
N GLU A 211 25.52 6.90 -1.25
CA GLU A 211 26.97 6.64 -1.18
C GLU A 211 27.29 5.15 -1.10
N TYR A 212 26.52 4.40 -0.29
CA TYR A 212 26.65 2.94 -0.21
C TYR A 212 26.40 2.28 -1.58
N LEU A 213 25.28 2.62 -2.22
CA LEU A 213 24.85 1.96 -3.46
C LEU A 213 25.78 2.26 -4.64
N THR A 214 26.38 3.46 -4.67
CA THR A 214 27.26 3.90 -5.77
C THR A 214 28.74 3.53 -5.59
N SER A 215 29.19 3.25 -4.36
CA SER A 215 30.61 2.96 -4.07
C SER A 215 31.05 1.53 -4.40
N ARG A 216 30.14 0.62 -4.77
CA ARG A 216 30.43 -0.83 -4.85
C ARG A 216 29.95 -1.47 -6.15
N LYS A 217 30.77 -2.39 -6.68
CA LYS A 217 30.38 -3.26 -7.82
C LYS A 217 29.48 -4.42 -7.42
N GLN A 218 29.60 -4.88 -6.17
CA GLN A 218 28.83 -5.98 -5.57
C GLN A 218 28.31 -5.51 -4.21
N GLN A 219 27.02 -5.71 -3.98
CA GLN A 219 26.37 -5.17 -2.79
C GLN A 219 26.52 -6.12 -1.60
N GLY A 220 26.76 -5.57 -0.42
CA GLY A 220 27.06 -6.31 0.81
C GLY A 220 25.81 -6.70 1.62
N PRO A 221 26.01 -7.22 2.84
CA PRO A 221 24.95 -7.57 3.78
C PRO A 221 23.86 -6.51 3.96
N ARG A 222 24.19 -5.21 3.98
CA ARG A 222 23.20 -4.14 4.13
C ARG A 222 22.16 -4.17 3.00
N TYR A 223 22.60 -4.24 1.76
CA TYR A 223 21.69 -4.34 0.61
C TYR A 223 20.93 -5.66 0.62
N VAL A 224 21.64 -6.76 0.85
CA VAL A 224 21.03 -8.11 0.76
C VAL A 224 19.92 -8.28 1.79
N ASN A 225 20.09 -7.72 2.98
CA ASN A 225 19.09 -7.80 4.04
C ASN A 225 17.78 -7.08 3.69
N TRP A 226 17.82 -6.01 2.91
CA TRP A 226 16.64 -5.16 2.67
C TRP A 226 16.07 -5.25 1.25
N PHE A 227 16.89 -5.67 0.27
CA PHE A 227 16.53 -5.75 -1.14
C PHE A 227 16.84 -7.10 -1.79
N GLY A 228 17.33 -8.08 -1.03
CA GLY A 228 17.57 -9.44 -1.47
C GLY A 228 18.91 -9.61 -2.19
N THR A 229 19.12 -10.79 -2.79
CA THR A 229 20.38 -11.11 -3.47
C THR A 229 20.74 -10.08 -4.54
N HIS A 230 22.03 -9.84 -4.73
CA HIS A 230 22.52 -8.87 -5.70
C HIS A 230 22.01 -9.16 -7.11
N GLU A 231 21.40 -8.15 -7.73
CA GLU A 231 20.95 -8.19 -9.12
C GLU A 231 21.00 -6.77 -9.69
N ALA A 232 21.69 -6.60 -10.82
CA ALA A 232 22.10 -5.29 -11.30
C ALA A 232 20.94 -4.31 -11.52
N ALA A 233 19.82 -4.76 -12.11
CA ALA A 233 18.68 -3.87 -12.36
C ALA A 233 18.03 -3.42 -11.06
N ARG A 234 17.89 -4.32 -10.07
CA ARG A 234 17.37 -3.94 -8.74
C ARG A 234 18.31 -3.03 -7.96
N VAL A 235 19.63 -3.16 -8.13
CA VAL A 235 20.59 -2.19 -7.58
C VAL A 235 20.42 -0.82 -8.24
N THR A 236 20.24 -0.77 -9.56
CA THR A 236 19.92 0.48 -10.27
C THR A 236 18.63 1.10 -9.76
N THR A 237 17.56 0.30 -9.58
CA THR A 237 16.30 0.79 -9.00
C THR A 237 16.50 1.35 -7.59
N ALA A 238 17.20 0.63 -6.70
CA ALA A 238 17.50 1.13 -5.35
C ALA A 238 18.27 2.46 -5.40
N THR A 239 19.26 2.55 -6.28
CA THR A 239 20.09 3.76 -6.45
C THR A 239 19.25 4.94 -6.92
N ASN A 240 18.36 4.71 -7.89
CA ASN A 240 17.44 5.74 -8.39
C ASN A 240 16.46 6.18 -7.30
N ASN A 241 15.89 5.25 -6.54
CA ASN A 241 14.98 5.53 -5.45
C ASN A 241 15.65 6.40 -4.38
N PHE A 242 16.84 6.00 -3.88
CA PHE A 242 17.58 6.77 -2.88
C PHE A 242 18.04 8.14 -3.41
N THR A 243 18.41 8.23 -4.68
CA THR A 243 18.76 9.51 -5.31
C THR A 243 17.55 10.44 -5.38
N ALA A 244 16.37 9.91 -5.73
CA ALA A 244 15.13 10.68 -5.78
C ALA A 244 14.68 11.11 -4.38
N ILE A 245 14.76 10.23 -3.38
CA ILE A 245 14.46 10.53 -1.97
C ILE A 245 15.38 11.65 -1.46
N LYS A 246 16.70 11.51 -1.67
CA LYS A 246 17.69 12.55 -1.32
C LYS A 246 17.37 13.88 -2.02
N ASN A 247 17.10 13.85 -3.33
CA ASN A 247 16.74 15.04 -4.09
C ASN A 247 15.46 15.70 -3.54
N ALA A 248 14.49 14.91 -3.09
CA ALA A 248 13.25 15.41 -2.52
C ALA A 248 13.50 16.16 -1.21
N PHE A 249 14.29 15.59 -0.29
CA PHE A 249 14.71 16.28 0.94
C PHE A 249 15.44 17.60 0.64
N GLU A 250 16.34 17.62 -0.34
CA GLU A 250 17.22 18.78 -0.58
C GLU A 250 16.58 19.90 -1.40
N THR A 251 15.64 19.58 -2.28
CA THR A 251 15.23 20.51 -3.35
C THR A 251 13.74 20.76 -3.47
N LYS A 252 12.90 20.07 -2.70
CA LYS A 252 11.44 20.13 -2.85
C LYS A 252 10.77 20.89 -1.69
N PRO A 253 9.57 21.44 -1.90
CA PRO A 253 8.80 22.09 -0.84
C PRO A 253 8.10 21.03 0.03
N VAL A 254 8.81 20.50 1.02
CA VAL A 254 8.26 19.49 1.94
C VAL A 254 7.41 20.17 3.01
N LYS A 255 6.21 19.65 3.24
CA LYS A 255 5.32 20.12 4.32
C LYS A 255 5.06 18.98 5.29
N VAL A 256 5.34 19.22 6.57
CA VAL A 256 4.99 18.27 7.64
C VAL A 256 3.81 18.82 8.44
N ASP A 257 2.73 18.04 8.51
CA ASP A 257 1.52 18.34 9.27
C ASP A 257 1.48 17.54 10.58
N CYS A 258 1.19 18.21 11.70
CA CYS A 258 1.18 17.64 13.04
C CYS A 258 -0.24 17.40 13.61
N GLY A 259 -1.29 17.54 12.79
CA GLY A 259 -2.69 17.45 13.25
C GLY A 259 -3.22 16.03 13.44
N CYS A 260 -2.43 15.00 13.12
CA CYS A 260 -2.84 13.61 13.24
C CYS A 260 -2.68 13.11 14.69
N ASP A 261 -3.73 12.50 15.24
CA ASP A 261 -3.72 11.86 16.58
C ASP A 261 -3.89 10.33 16.52
N GLU A 262 -3.70 9.74 15.35
CA GLU A 262 -3.79 8.28 15.17
C GLU A 262 -2.60 7.57 15.83
N PRO A 263 -2.73 6.28 16.22
CA PRO A 263 -1.70 5.58 17.02
C PRO A 263 -0.45 5.18 16.23
N TYR A 264 -0.45 5.33 14.91
CA TYR A 264 0.67 4.95 14.04
C TYR A 264 1.69 6.09 13.85
N PHE A 265 2.68 5.90 12.98
CA PHE A 265 3.80 6.84 12.83
C PHE A 265 3.42 8.04 11.98
N ALA A 266 3.07 7.79 10.72
CA ALA A 266 2.77 8.84 9.76
C ALA A 266 1.93 8.28 8.61
N TYR A 267 1.54 9.16 7.70
CA TYR A 267 0.96 8.79 6.42
C TYR A 267 1.21 9.86 5.36
N VAL A 268 1.10 9.47 4.09
CA VAL A 268 1.03 10.38 2.93
C VAL A 268 -0.10 9.99 1.99
N TYR A 269 -0.44 10.90 1.08
CA TYR A 269 -1.15 10.55 -0.16
C TYR A 269 -0.12 10.54 -1.30
N PRO A 270 0.20 9.38 -1.92
CA PRO A 270 1.27 9.26 -2.93
C PRO A 270 1.15 10.26 -4.09
N GLY A 271 -0.09 10.54 -4.52
CA GLY A 271 -0.40 11.51 -5.56
C GLY A 271 -0.36 12.98 -5.12
N GLN A 272 -0.15 13.30 -3.84
CA GLN A 272 -0.13 14.68 -3.31
C GLN A 272 1.24 15.05 -2.69
N PRO A 273 2.34 14.96 -3.47
CA PRO A 273 3.66 15.34 -2.99
C PRO A 273 3.69 16.83 -2.58
N TYR A 274 4.48 17.26 -1.59
CA TYR A 274 5.31 16.51 -0.64
C TYR A 274 4.75 16.70 0.79
N ASN A 275 3.47 16.37 0.98
CA ASN A 275 2.78 16.52 2.27
C ASN A 275 2.90 15.24 3.09
N ILE A 276 3.57 15.32 4.25
CA ILE A 276 3.74 14.22 5.22
C ILE A 276 2.94 14.56 6.48
N TYR A 277 2.13 13.61 6.96
CA TYR A 277 1.30 13.79 8.15
C TYR A 277 1.83 12.90 9.27
N VAL A 278 2.37 13.49 10.34
CA VAL A 278 2.96 12.74 11.46
C VAL A 278 1.97 12.60 12.61
N CYS A 279 1.94 11.41 13.21
CA CYS A 279 0.94 10.97 14.19
C CYS A 279 1.62 10.61 15.53
N ARG A 280 0.90 9.93 16.46
CA ARG A 280 1.39 9.76 17.84
C ARG A 280 2.69 8.95 17.97
N ALA A 281 2.88 7.89 17.18
CA ALA A 281 4.08 7.06 17.32
C ALA A 281 5.35 7.78 16.86
N PHE A 282 5.25 8.69 15.89
CA PHE A 282 6.39 9.52 15.45
C PHE A 282 6.99 10.34 16.58
N TRP A 283 6.15 10.92 17.45
CA TRP A 283 6.62 11.73 18.58
C TRP A 283 7.27 10.94 19.70
N SER A 284 7.00 9.63 19.77
CA SER A 284 7.61 8.73 20.76
C SER A 284 8.86 8.02 20.21
N ALA A 285 9.12 8.15 18.91
CA ALA A 285 10.25 7.52 18.24
C ALA A 285 11.58 8.24 18.60
N PRO A 286 12.70 7.51 18.58
CA PRO A 286 14.01 8.17 18.68
C PRO A 286 14.28 9.00 17.43
N LEU A 287 15.15 10.01 17.54
CA LEU A 287 15.50 10.86 16.38
C LEU A 287 16.12 10.04 15.23
N THR A 288 16.99 9.10 15.56
CA THR A 288 17.69 8.16 14.68
C THR A 288 17.69 6.75 15.30
N GLY A 289 18.02 5.73 14.53
CA GLY A 289 17.99 4.32 14.96
C GLY A 289 16.85 3.59 14.25
N THR A 290 16.41 2.46 14.78
CA THR A 290 15.29 1.68 14.22
C THR A 290 13.95 2.37 14.45
N ASP A 291 13.11 2.44 13.41
CA ASP A 291 11.77 3.05 13.43
C ASP A 291 11.81 4.48 14.02
N SER A 292 12.77 5.26 13.54
CA SER A 292 13.11 6.59 14.04
C SER A 292 12.28 7.68 13.38
N MET A 293 12.33 8.89 13.93
CA MET A 293 11.74 10.08 13.30
C MET A 293 12.37 10.33 11.92
N GLY A 294 13.71 10.24 11.82
CA GLY A 294 14.42 10.39 10.55
C GLY A 294 14.08 9.30 9.53
N GLY A 295 14.02 8.04 9.97
CA GLY A 295 13.61 6.90 9.15
C GLY A 295 12.16 6.99 8.70
N THR A 296 11.25 7.42 9.58
CA THR A 296 9.84 7.67 9.24
C THR A 296 9.71 8.71 8.13
N LEU A 297 10.45 9.82 8.19
CA LEU A 297 10.37 10.81 7.09
C LEU A 297 10.94 10.24 5.77
N LEU A 298 11.97 9.38 5.83
CA LEU A 298 12.52 8.71 4.65
C LEU A 298 11.50 7.72 4.05
N HIS A 299 10.85 6.93 4.90
CA HIS A 299 9.75 6.02 4.54
C HIS A 299 8.66 6.77 3.77
N GLU A 300 8.10 7.81 4.39
CA GLU A 300 7.00 8.59 3.83
C GLU A 300 7.42 9.32 2.54
N MET A 301 8.67 9.79 2.45
CA MET A 301 9.20 10.39 1.23
C MET A 301 9.23 9.41 0.06
N SER A 302 9.50 8.12 0.32
CA SER A 302 9.60 7.09 -0.71
C SER A 302 8.26 6.78 -1.39
N HIS A 303 7.13 6.99 -0.71
CA HIS A 303 5.80 6.69 -1.22
C HIS A 303 5.36 7.60 -2.36
N PHE A 304 5.85 8.84 -2.45
CA PHE A 304 5.34 9.76 -3.47
C PHE A 304 5.61 9.24 -4.89
N ASP A 305 4.59 9.31 -5.77
CA ASP A 305 4.64 8.82 -7.16
C ASP A 305 5.82 9.43 -7.94
N VAL A 306 6.16 10.68 -7.61
CA VAL A 306 7.23 11.47 -8.24
C VAL A 306 8.63 11.26 -7.62
N VAL A 307 8.74 10.37 -6.62
CA VAL A 307 9.99 10.04 -5.91
C VAL A 307 10.38 8.60 -6.21
N ALA A 308 9.78 7.63 -5.52
CA ALA A 308 10.04 6.21 -5.71
C ALA A 308 8.76 5.38 -5.85
N GLY A 309 7.59 5.93 -5.51
CA GLY A 309 6.29 5.27 -5.65
C GLY A 309 6.21 3.95 -4.89
N THR A 310 6.86 3.84 -3.73
CA THR A 310 6.85 2.62 -2.93
C THR A 310 5.47 2.37 -2.32
N ASP A 311 5.17 1.11 -2.06
CA ASP A 311 3.99 0.67 -1.33
C ASP A 311 4.35 0.23 0.10
N ASP A 312 3.33 0.02 0.91
CA ASP A 312 3.42 -0.70 2.19
C ASP A 312 3.09 -2.18 1.98
N HIS A 313 4.08 -3.01 1.63
CA HIS A 313 3.89 -4.46 1.51
C HIS A 313 3.88 -5.15 2.87
N VAL A 314 4.80 -4.76 3.74
CA VAL A 314 5.02 -5.34 5.08
C VAL A 314 5.50 -4.26 6.04
N TYR A 315 5.26 -4.45 7.33
CA TYR A 315 5.77 -3.56 8.39
C TYR A 315 6.74 -4.30 9.33
N GLY A 316 7.78 -3.62 9.78
CA GLY A 316 8.77 -4.11 10.72
C GLY A 316 9.99 -4.76 10.07
N GLN A 317 11.15 -4.65 10.72
CA GLN A 317 12.43 -5.18 10.25
C GLN A 317 12.37 -6.66 9.83
N SER A 318 11.79 -7.52 10.67
CA SER A 318 11.68 -8.96 10.36
C SER A 318 10.85 -9.22 9.10
N GLY A 319 9.76 -8.48 8.91
CA GLY A 319 8.90 -8.60 7.73
C GLY A 319 9.62 -8.12 6.47
N ALA A 320 10.29 -6.97 6.54
CA ALA A 320 11.04 -6.41 5.42
C ALA A 320 12.22 -7.30 5.00
N ALA A 321 12.95 -7.87 5.95
CA ALA A 321 14.05 -8.80 5.66
C ALA A 321 13.56 -10.12 5.04
N GLU A 322 12.43 -10.65 5.51
CA GLU A 322 11.83 -11.85 4.91
C GLU A 322 11.29 -11.56 3.50
N LEU A 323 10.71 -10.37 3.27
CA LEU A 323 10.26 -9.93 1.95
C LEU A 323 11.45 -9.83 0.99
N ALA A 324 12.59 -9.30 1.45
CA ALA A 324 13.83 -9.26 0.68
C ALA A 324 14.32 -10.66 0.27
N ARG A 325 14.16 -11.65 1.15
CA ARG A 325 14.55 -13.04 0.89
C ARG A 325 13.60 -13.76 -0.07
N THR A 326 12.30 -13.53 0.03
CA THR A 326 11.26 -14.32 -0.65
C THR A 326 10.68 -13.66 -1.89
N ALA A 327 10.61 -12.33 -1.91
CA ALA A 327 10.08 -11.54 -3.00
C ALA A 327 10.87 -10.23 -3.18
N PRO A 328 12.14 -10.28 -3.66
CA PRO A 328 12.99 -9.10 -3.82
C PRO A 328 12.38 -7.96 -4.64
N GLN A 329 11.51 -8.28 -5.61
CA GLN A 329 10.79 -7.28 -6.41
C GLN A 329 9.72 -6.52 -5.61
N ARG A 330 9.14 -7.15 -4.58
CA ARG A 330 8.26 -6.47 -3.62
C ARG A 330 9.07 -5.70 -2.58
N ALA A 331 10.21 -6.23 -2.16
CA ALA A 331 11.10 -5.55 -1.21
C ALA A 331 11.65 -4.23 -1.76
N ILE A 332 12.04 -4.18 -3.04
CA ILE A 332 12.46 -2.92 -3.69
C ILE A 332 11.29 -1.93 -3.90
N ASN A 333 10.04 -2.38 -3.74
CA ASN A 333 8.84 -1.55 -3.77
C ASN A 333 8.21 -1.38 -2.38
N ASN A 334 8.94 -1.69 -1.29
CA ASN A 334 8.45 -1.58 0.08
C ASN A 334 9.08 -0.39 0.79
N ALA A 335 8.28 0.53 1.34
CA ALA A 335 8.78 1.73 2.00
C ALA A 335 9.65 1.40 3.24
N ASP A 336 9.21 0.46 4.09
CA ASP A 336 9.98 -0.02 5.24
C ASP A 336 11.35 -0.62 4.84
N SER A 337 11.47 -1.24 3.66
CA SER A 337 12.76 -1.73 3.17
C SER A 337 13.74 -0.58 2.88
N HIS A 338 13.24 0.56 2.40
CA HIS A 338 14.05 1.76 2.20
C HIS A 338 14.40 2.43 3.52
N GLU A 339 13.44 2.53 4.44
CA GLU A 339 13.68 3.02 5.79
C GLU A 339 14.78 2.25 6.49
N TYR A 340 14.66 0.93 6.61
CA TYR A 340 15.64 0.13 7.35
C TYR A 340 17.00 0.05 6.64
N PHE A 341 17.02 0.14 5.31
CA PHE A 341 18.28 0.34 4.59
C PHE A 341 18.92 1.69 4.93
N GLY A 342 18.15 2.78 4.98
CA GLY A 342 18.63 4.12 5.32
C GLY A 342 19.06 4.25 6.79
N GLU A 343 18.27 3.72 7.72
CA GLU A 343 18.55 3.72 9.16
C GLU A 343 19.78 2.89 9.53
N ASN A 344 20.01 1.78 8.80
CA ASN A 344 21.13 0.87 8.98
C ASN A 344 21.43 0.55 10.46
N THR A 345 20.39 0.18 11.22
CA THR A 345 20.48 -0.06 12.66
C THR A 345 19.97 -1.48 13.00
N PRO A 346 20.83 -2.38 13.51
CA PRO A 346 22.28 -2.22 13.70
C PRO A 346 23.05 -2.09 12.37
N PRO A 347 24.25 -1.48 12.37
CA PRO A 347 25.01 -1.25 11.14
C PRO A 347 25.41 -2.53 10.40
N LEU A 348 25.10 -2.58 9.11
CA LEU A 348 25.57 -3.57 8.14
C LEU A 348 26.45 -2.90 7.08
N GLN A 349 27.41 -3.67 6.53
CA GLN A 349 28.36 -3.25 5.49
C GLN A 349 27.99 -3.78 4.10
#